data_AF-A0A7X6TD52-F1
#
_entry.id   AF-A0A7X6TD52-F1
#
_cell.length_a   1.000
_cell.length_b   1.000
_cell.length_c   1.000
_cell.angle_alpha   90.00
_cell.angle_beta   90.00
_cell.angle_gamma   90.00
#
_symmetry.space_group_name_H-M   'P 1'
#
loop_
_entity.id
_entity.type
_entity.pdbx_description
1 polymer ?
#
loop_
_entity_poly.entity_id
_entity_poly.type
_entity_poly.pdbx_seq_one_letter_code
_entity_poly.pdbx_strand_id
1 'polypeptide(L)'
;MKTICHTSAGLISEALLRIPNRRFMPAGLVQTVVSGKNLDWMNCRRKEIQGSSIAFDEEQSKRGALGEFLERYACACYASEDFKVDTYSELSKCEPVLAPEYFRYYSDEQYERLRDLNVYPLGENDLIEWTECRDYISGESCLMPAFSIYMPYYSKINSPHNYMVGTTSTGTAAGETCQEALVSGFLECAERHAFALFWYHQDALPYRSYTSRLILQHYYKNKT
;
A
#
# COMPACT_ATOMS: atom_id res chain seq x y z
N MET A 1 19.94 -14.41 6.15
CA MET A 1 19.16 -14.98 5.02
C MET A 1 18.61 -16.39 5.27
N LYS A 2 19.40 -17.36 5.79
CA LYS A 2 18.93 -18.76 6.02
C LYS A 2 17.75 -18.94 6.99
N THR A 3 17.48 -17.96 7.86
CA THR A 3 16.37 -17.99 8.82
C THR A 3 15.06 -17.40 8.29
N ILE A 4 15.12 -16.46 7.34
CA ILE A 4 13.93 -15.83 6.74
C ILE A 4 13.39 -16.69 5.58
N CYS A 5 14.27 -17.25 4.75
CA CYS A 5 13.88 -18.13 3.65
C CYS A 5 14.09 -19.60 4.07
N HIS A 6 13.04 -20.23 4.60
CA HIS A 6 13.08 -21.63 5.02
C HIS A 6 11.72 -22.28 4.82
N THR A 7 11.69 -23.42 4.16
CA THR A 7 10.44 -24.08 3.74
C THR A 7 9.57 -24.58 4.90
N SER A 8 10.16 -24.82 6.08
CA SER A 8 9.41 -25.31 7.25
C SER A 8 9.13 -24.26 8.33
N ALA A 9 9.85 -23.14 8.37
CA ALA A 9 9.80 -22.20 9.49
C ALA A 9 10.22 -20.75 9.13
N GLY A 10 10.46 -20.48 7.85
CA GLY A 10 10.84 -19.16 7.37
C GLY A 10 9.60 -18.35 6.99
N LEU A 11 9.73 -17.03 7.09
CA LEU A 11 8.73 -16.08 6.60
C LEU A 11 8.47 -16.28 5.10
N ILE A 12 9.51 -16.61 4.34
CA ILE A 12 9.45 -16.98 2.94
C ILE A 12 9.60 -18.48 2.85
N SER A 13 8.45 -19.16 2.77
CA SER A 13 8.36 -20.61 2.78
C SER A 13 8.34 -21.23 1.38
N GLU A 14 8.22 -20.41 0.32
CA GLU A 14 8.33 -20.86 -1.07
C GLU A 14 9.60 -20.33 -1.77
N ALA A 15 9.90 -20.92 -2.93
CA ALA A 15 11.04 -20.50 -3.72
C ALA A 15 10.84 -19.10 -4.31
N LEU A 16 11.93 -18.33 -4.39
CA LEU A 16 11.98 -17.15 -5.22
C LEU A 16 12.05 -17.60 -6.69
N LEU A 17 11.03 -17.27 -7.48
CA LEU A 17 10.86 -17.74 -8.84
C LEU A 17 11.16 -16.64 -9.84
N ARG A 18 12.05 -16.93 -10.80
CA ARG A 18 12.21 -16.13 -12.01
C ARG A 18 11.16 -16.56 -13.03
N ILE A 19 10.32 -15.62 -13.45
CA ILE A 19 9.31 -15.90 -14.47
C ILE A 19 9.96 -15.79 -15.85
N PRO A 20 9.75 -16.78 -16.76
CA PRO A 20 10.25 -16.69 -18.12
C PRO A 20 9.73 -15.44 -18.82
N ASN A 21 10.61 -14.74 -19.55
CA ASN A 21 10.20 -13.56 -20.30
C ASN A 21 9.14 -13.91 -21.34
N ARG A 22 8.01 -13.20 -21.28
CA ARG A 22 6.96 -13.31 -22.29
C ARG A 22 7.46 -12.74 -23.61
N ARG A 23 6.92 -13.24 -24.73
CA ARG A 23 7.31 -12.85 -26.11
C ARG A 23 7.30 -11.34 -26.38
N PHE A 24 6.51 -10.57 -25.61
CA PHE A 24 6.33 -9.12 -25.79
C PHE A 24 7.11 -8.24 -24.81
N MET A 25 7.90 -8.84 -23.90
CA MET A 25 8.70 -8.07 -22.96
C MET A 25 10.01 -7.59 -23.60
N PRO A 26 10.40 -6.32 -23.41
CA PRO A 26 11.73 -5.83 -23.79
C PRO A 26 12.86 -6.73 -23.34
N ALA A 27 13.88 -6.87 -24.20
CA ALA A 27 15.07 -7.66 -23.89
C ALA A 27 15.78 -7.10 -22.63
N GLY A 28 16.14 -7.99 -21.71
CA GLY A 28 16.83 -7.64 -20.48
C GLY A 28 15.92 -7.28 -19.30
N LEU A 29 14.59 -7.24 -19.47
CA LEU A 29 13.70 -7.26 -18.31
C LEU A 29 13.73 -8.65 -17.67
N VAL A 30 13.70 -8.67 -16.34
CA VAL A 30 13.61 -9.86 -15.52
C VAL A 30 12.42 -9.66 -14.58
N GLN A 31 11.58 -10.68 -14.47
CA GLN A 31 10.49 -10.70 -13.51
C GLN A 31 10.79 -11.74 -12.43
N THR A 32 10.63 -11.33 -11.18
CA THR A 32 10.77 -12.18 -10.01
C THR A 32 9.46 -12.19 -9.22
N VAL A 33 9.12 -13.35 -8.68
CA VAL A 33 8.00 -13.54 -7.76
C VAL A 33 8.51 -14.25 -6.52
N VAL A 34 8.02 -13.84 -5.35
CA VAL A 34 8.24 -14.50 -4.07
C VAL A 34 6.91 -14.72 -3.39
N SER A 35 6.77 -15.85 -2.70
CA SER A 35 5.57 -16.21 -1.98
C SER A 35 5.89 -16.78 -0.60
N GLY A 36 4.98 -16.54 0.33
CA GLY A 36 5.04 -17.07 1.69
C GLY A 36 3.65 -17.54 2.10
N LYS A 37 3.59 -18.71 2.74
CA LYS A 37 2.37 -19.38 3.21
C LYS A 37 2.42 -19.64 4.71
N ASN A 38 1.25 -19.90 5.29
CA ASN A 38 1.02 -20.10 6.73
C ASN A 38 1.46 -18.89 7.56
N LEU A 39 1.33 -17.69 6.99
CA LEU A 39 1.79 -16.46 7.65
C LEU A 39 0.91 -16.07 8.84
N ASP A 40 -0.32 -16.60 8.91
CA ASP A 40 -1.23 -16.46 10.04
C ASP A 40 -0.67 -17.02 11.35
N TRP A 41 0.22 -18.01 11.26
CA TRP A 41 0.95 -18.56 12.42
C TRP A 41 2.02 -17.59 12.94
N MET A 42 2.35 -16.55 12.15
CA MET A 42 3.28 -15.48 12.50
C MET A 42 2.56 -14.14 12.73
N ASN A 43 1.27 -14.19 13.11
CA ASN A 43 0.44 -13.01 13.39
C ASN A 43 0.18 -12.11 12.15
N CYS A 44 0.25 -12.68 10.95
CA CYS A 44 -0.24 -12.02 9.75
C CYS A 44 -1.76 -12.24 9.60
N ARG A 45 -2.48 -11.22 9.16
CA ARG A 45 -3.92 -11.31 8.84
C ARG A 45 -4.20 -11.98 7.49
N ARG A 46 -3.16 -12.39 6.76
CA ARG A 46 -3.22 -13.21 5.54
C ARG A 46 -2.53 -14.55 5.76
N LYS A 47 -3.11 -15.61 5.22
CA LYS A 47 -2.47 -16.94 5.18
C LYS A 47 -1.33 -17.01 4.18
N GLU A 48 -1.47 -16.28 3.07
CA GLU A 48 -0.52 -16.26 1.97
C GLU A 48 -0.31 -14.84 1.45
N ILE A 49 0.93 -14.50 1.13
CA ILE A 49 1.31 -13.25 0.50
C ILE A 49 2.22 -13.56 -0.68
N GLN A 50 2.00 -12.83 -1.78
CA GLN A 50 2.86 -12.81 -2.94
C GLN A 50 3.39 -11.40 -3.16
N GLY A 51 4.70 -11.30 -3.37
CA GLY A 51 5.41 -10.11 -3.85
C GLY A 51 6.05 -10.39 -5.20
N SER A 52 6.21 -9.34 -5.99
CA SER A 52 6.68 -9.42 -7.36
C SER A 52 7.48 -8.18 -7.75
N SER A 53 8.33 -8.30 -8.76
CA SER A 53 9.04 -7.16 -9.29
C SER A 53 9.48 -7.42 -10.72
N ILE A 54 9.63 -6.35 -11.47
CA ILE A 54 10.14 -6.34 -12.82
C ILE A 54 11.26 -5.29 -12.88
N ALA A 55 12.47 -5.72 -13.25
CA ALA A 55 13.63 -4.83 -13.38
C ALA A 55 14.52 -5.23 -14.55
N PHE A 56 15.46 -4.35 -14.95
CA PHE A 56 16.47 -4.63 -15.98
C PHE A 56 17.72 -5.35 -15.45
N ASP A 57 17.69 -5.71 -14.18
CA ASP A 57 18.73 -6.42 -13.44
C ASP A 57 18.09 -7.49 -12.55
N GLU A 58 18.73 -8.66 -12.47
CA GLU A 58 18.17 -9.80 -11.75
C GLU A 58 18.17 -9.58 -10.23
N GLU A 59 19.23 -9.00 -9.68
CA GLU A 59 19.31 -8.72 -8.25
C GLU A 59 18.35 -7.62 -7.84
N GLN A 60 18.19 -6.59 -8.68
CA GLN A 60 17.15 -5.56 -8.48
C GLN A 60 15.74 -6.15 -8.50
N SER A 61 15.45 -7.06 -9.44
CA SER A 61 14.18 -7.76 -9.51
C SER A 61 13.92 -8.61 -8.25
N LYS A 62 14.95 -9.32 -7.76
CA LYS A 62 14.85 -10.08 -6.50
C LYS A 62 14.59 -9.20 -5.29
N ARG A 63 15.34 -8.11 -5.15
CA ARG A 63 15.19 -7.13 -4.05
C ARG A 63 13.80 -6.51 -4.06
N GLY A 64 13.30 -6.10 -5.23
CA GLY A 64 11.97 -5.52 -5.37
C GLY A 64 10.86 -6.51 -4.98
N ALA A 65 10.95 -7.77 -5.43
CA ALA A 65 9.94 -8.78 -5.11
C ALA A 65 9.92 -9.08 -3.60
N LEU A 66 11.10 -9.14 -2.97
CA LEU A 66 11.24 -9.28 -1.52
C LEU A 66 10.67 -8.07 -0.78
N GLY A 67 10.95 -6.86 -1.26
CA GLY A 67 10.42 -5.62 -0.71
C GLY A 67 8.90 -5.60 -0.72
N GLU A 68 8.27 -5.87 -1.87
CA GLU A 68 6.80 -5.90 -2.00
C GLU A 68 6.18 -6.97 -1.08
N PHE A 69 6.83 -8.13 -0.93
CA PHE A 69 6.36 -9.16 0.00
C PHE A 69 6.41 -8.69 1.46
N LEU A 70 7.53 -8.10 1.89
CA LEU A 70 7.72 -7.63 3.26
C LEU A 70 6.80 -6.45 3.60
N GLU A 71 6.61 -5.54 2.65
CA GLU A 71 5.66 -4.44 2.75
C GLU A 71 4.24 -4.97 2.99
N ARG A 72 3.78 -5.89 2.16
CA ARG A 72 2.44 -6.50 2.29
C ARG A 72 2.29 -7.27 3.59
N TYR A 73 3.34 -7.95 4.03
CA TYR A 73 3.36 -8.63 5.32
C TYR A 73 3.22 -7.64 6.47
N ALA A 74 4.00 -6.55 6.46
CA ALA A 74 3.93 -5.51 7.47
C ALA A 74 2.53 -4.85 7.53
N CYS A 75 1.91 -4.57 6.38
CA CYS A 75 0.55 -4.03 6.33
C CYS A 75 -0.50 -4.99 6.90
N ALA A 76 -0.22 -6.29 6.88
CA ALA A 76 -1.10 -7.33 7.41
C ALA A 76 -0.75 -7.74 8.86
N CYS A 77 0.24 -7.11 9.49
CA CYS A 77 0.68 -7.43 10.84
C CYS A 77 0.38 -6.27 11.80
N TYR A 78 -0.66 -6.43 12.62
CA TYR A 78 -1.04 -5.46 13.65
C TYR A 78 -1.70 -6.17 14.83
N ALA A 79 -1.56 -5.60 16.02
CA ALA A 79 -2.34 -6.00 17.18
C ALA A 79 -3.53 -5.04 17.31
N SER A 80 -4.74 -5.57 17.14
CA SER A 80 -5.99 -4.80 17.27
C SER A 80 -6.13 -4.12 18.64
N GLU A 81 -5.42 -4.61 19.65
CA GLU A 81 -5.50 -4.10 21.01
C GLU A 81 -4.68 -2.83 21.23
N ASP A 82 -3.80 -2.50 20.28
CA ASP A 82 -3.05 -1.25 20.28
C ASP A 82 -3.87 -0.10 19.70
N PHE A 83 -5.04 -0.38 19.10
CA PHE A 83 -5.91 0.65 18.53
C PHE A 83 -6.75 1.33 19.60
N LYS A 84 -6.79 2.66 19.53
CA LYS A 84 -7.73 3.48 20.31
C LYS A 84 -9.10 3.41 19.66
N VAL A 85 -10.13 3.13 20.45
CA VAL A 85 -11.53 3.07 19.99
C VAL A 85 -12.26 4.30 20.50
N ASP A 86 -12.55 5.24 19.61
CA ASP A 86 -13.30 6.45 19.95
C ASP A 86 -13.77 7.17 18.68
N THR A 87 -14.48 8.27 18.86
CA THR A 87 -14.89 9.21 17.81
C THR A 87 -13.82 10.28 17.59
N TYR A 88 -13.77 10.86 16.39
CA TYR A 88 -12.90 12.01 16.12
C TYR A 88 -13.25 13.19 17.03
N SER A 89 -14.54 13.45 17.26
CA SER A 89 -15.04 14.52 18.11
C SER A 89 -14.47 14.48 19.54
N GLU A 90 -14.27 13.29 20.11
CA GLU A 90 -13.70 13.15 21.45
C GLU A 90 -12.17 13.16 21.44
N LEU A 91 -11.52 12.43 20.52
CA LEU A 91 -10.05 12.34 20.50
C LEU A 91 -9.38 13.68 20.15
N SER A 92 -9.96 14.44 19.22
CA SER A 92 -9.42 15.74 18.78
C SER A 92 -9.38 16.79 19.90
N LYS A 93 -10.10 16.59 21.01
CA LYS A 93 -10.03 17.46 22.20
C LYS A 93 -8.75 17.23 23.02
N CYS A 94 -8.11 16.08 22.87
CA CYS A 94 -7.05 15.60 23.76
C CYS A 94 -5.70 15.38 23.05
N GLU A 95 -5.72 15.05 21.75
CA GLU A 95 -4.52 14.74 20.98
C GLU A 95 -4.67 15.07 19.49
N PRO A 96 -3.57 15.21 18.72
CA PRO A 96 -3.66 15.41 17.27
C PRO A 96 -4.28 14.20 16.57
N VAL A 97 -5.33 14.43 15.79
CA VAL A 97 -6.03 13.40 15.01
C VAL A 97 -6.26 13.92 13.61
N LEU A 98 -6.02 13.09 12.59
CA LEU A 98 -6.38 13.47 11.22
C LEU A 98 -7.90 13.52 11.06
N ALA A 99 -8.37 14.64 10.56
CA ALA A 99 -9.78 14.93 10.45
C ALA A 99 -10.47 14.05 9.37
N PRO A 100 -11.74 13.67 9.55
CA PRO A 100 -12.44 12.75 8.66
C PRO A 100 -12.47 13.15 7.17
N GLU A 101 -12.41 14.44 6.87
CA GLU A 101 -12.41 14.97 5.50
C GLU A 101 -11.21 14.48 4.66
N TYR A 102 -10.09 14.16 5.30
CA TYR A 102 -8.92 13.58 4.60
C TYR A 102 -9.17 12.15 4.13
N PHE A 103 -10.20 11.48 4.65
CA PHE A 103 -10.57 10.09 4.33
C PHE A 103 -11.84 10.04 3.47
N ARG A 104 -12.13 11.12 2.74
CA ARG A 104 -13.24 11.19 1.79
C ARG A 104 -12.80 10.67 0.42
N TYR A 105 -13.12 9.40 0.15
CA TYR A 105 -12.68 8.70 -1.08
C TYR A 105 -13.59 8.89 -2.29
N TYR A 106 -14.84 9.33 -2.08
CA TYR A 106 -15.85 9.39 -3.13
C TYR A 106 -16.59 10.74 -3.16
N SER A 107 -17.16 11.07 -4.32
CA SER A 107 -18.12 12.18 -4.47
C SER A 107 -19.46 11.86 -3.78
N ASP A 108 -20.28 12.88 -3.53
CA ASP A 108 -21.61 12.70 -2.94
C ASP A 108 -22.46 11.74 -3.79
N GLU A 109 -22.45 11.90 -5.12
CA GLU A 109 -23.19 11.03 -6.03
C GLU A 109 -22.70 9.58 -6.02
N GLN A 110 -21.40 9.37 -5.80
CA GLN A 110 -20.85 8.02 -5.63
C GLN A 110 -21.25 7.42 -4.29
N TYR A 111 -21.22 8.19 -3.20
CA TYR A 111 -21.70 7.70 -1.90
C TYR A 111 -23.17 7.30 -1.95
N GLU A 112 -24.04 8.07 -2.62
CA GLU A 112 -25.43 7.68 -2.83
C GLU A 112 -25.56 6.30 -3.51
N ARG A 113 -24.73 6.04 -4.52
CA ARG A 113 -24.72 4.75 -5.24
C ARG A 113 -24.12 3.61 -4.43
N LEU A 114 -23.24 3.90 -3.47
CA LEU A 114 -22.57 2.91 -2.65
C LEU A 114 -23.31 2.60 -1.33
N ARG A 115 -24.44 3.27 -1.05
CA ARG A 115 -25.29 2.97 0.12
C ARG A 115 -25.74 1.51 0.18
N ASP A 116 -26.01 0.90 -0.97
CA ASP A 116 -26.39 -0.53 -1.06
C ASP A 116 -25.26 -1.48 -0.61
N LEU A 117 -24.01 -0.99 -0.60
CA LEU A 117 -22.83 -1.70 -0.08
C LEU A 117 -22.46 -1.23 1.34
N ASN A 118 -23.34 -0.46 1.99
CA ASN A 118 -23.13 0.18 3.29
C ASN A 118 -21.88 1.07 3.35
N VAL A 119 -21.51 1.73 2.25
CA VAL A 119 -20.36 2.65 2.24
C VAL A 119 -20.84 4.08 2.42
N TYR A 120 -20.31 4.76 3.43
CA TYR A 120 -20.66 6.13 3.82
C TYR A 120 -19.39 6.98 4.01
N PRO A 121 -19.47 8.31 3.87
CA PRO A 121 -18.35 9.17 4.27
C PRO A 121 -18.10 9.03 5.77
N LEU A 122 -16.83 9.04 6.18
CA LEU A 122 -16.47 9.02 7.60
C LEU A 122 -16.95 10.32 8.26
N GLY A 123 -17.73 10.20 9.34
CA GLY A 123 -18.22 11.29 10.15
C GLY A 123 -17.41 11.49 11.44
N GLU A 124 -17.51 12.68 12.03
CA GLU A 124 -16.78 13.03 13.25
C GLU A 124 -17.21 12.20 14.48
N ASN A 125 -18.46 11.72 14.49
CA ASN A 125 -19.05 10.95 15.59
C ASN A 125 -19.07 9.44 15.32
N ASP A 126 -18.45 8.97 14.24
CA ASP A 126 -18.34 7.54 13.98
C ASP A 126 -17.33 6.91 14.95
N LEU A 127 -17.76 5.86 15.63
CA LEU A 127 -16.91 5.10 16.54
C LEU A 127 -16.02 4.16 15.71
N ILE A 128 -14.72 4.45 15.64
CA ILE A 128 -13.76 3.68 14.83
C ILE A 128 -12.48 3.37 15.60
N GLU A 129 -11.61 2.58 14.99
CA GLU A 129 -10.28 2.27 15.49
C GLU A 129 -9.23 3.22 14.90
N TRP A 130 -8.43 3.82 15.78
CA TRP A 130 -7.36 4.75 15.47
C TRP A 130 -6.02 4.16 15.87
N THR A 131 -5.01 4.34 15.03
CA THR A 131 -3.63 3.92 15.29
C THR A 131 -2.71 5.15 15.34
N GLU A 132 -1.66 5.08 16.17
CA GLU A 132 -0.67 6.14 16.26
C GLU A 132 0.22 6.15 15.02
N CYS A 133 0.37 7.34 14.44
CA CYS A 133 1.23 7.64 13.31
C CYS A 133 2.14 8.81 13.68
N ARG A 134 3.13 9.07 12.83
CA ARG A 134 4.04 10.20 13.00
C ARG A 134 4.03 11.04 11.74
N ASP A 135 3.80 12.33 11.91
CA ASP A 135 4.05 13.31 10.86
C ASP A 135 5.57 13.40 10.66
N TYR A 136 6.02 13.13 9.44
CA TYR A 136 7.45 13.13 9.12
C TYR A 136 8.07 14.54 9.11
N ILE A 137 7.27 15.56 8.77
CA ILE A 137 7.73 16.95 8.66
C ILE A 137 7.81 17.59 10.03
N SER A 138 6.77 17.47 10.85
CA SER A 138 6.76 18.06 12.20
C SER A 138 7.43 17.17 13.25
N GLY A 139 7.48 15.85 13.02
CA GLY A 139 7.96 14.86 13.98
C GLY A 139 6.95 14.52 15.07
N GLU A 140 5.76 15.12 15.03
CA GLU A 140 4.70 14.95 16.03
C GLU A 140 3.91 13.66 15.80
N SER A 141 3.40 13.07 16.88
CA SER A 141 2.46 11.95 16.79
C SER A 141 1.06 12.45 16.41
N CYS A 142 0.35 11.68 15.59
CA CYS A 142 -1.06 11.91 15.28
C CYS A 142 -1.80 10.58 15.18
N LEU A 143 -3.11 10.61 15.38
CA LEU A 143 -3.96 9.45 15.16
C LEU A 143 -4.50 9.42 13.73
N MET A 144 -4.49 8.23 13.13
CA MET A 144 -5.11 7.95 11.82
C MET A 144 -6.06 6.76 11.93
N PRO A 145 -7.15 6.72 11.14
CA PRO A 145 -8.03 5.55 11.08
C PRO A 145 -7.26 4.30 10.66
N ALA A 146 -7.33 3.24 11.47
CA ALA A 146 -6.56 2.01 11.25
C ALA A 146 -6.89 1.35 9.90
N PHE A 147 -8.15 1.46 9.44
CA PHE A 147 -8.58 0.93 8.15
C PHE A 147 -7.85 1.56 6.94
N SER A 148 -7.26 2.74 7.10
CA SER A 148 -6.56 3.45 6.03
C SER A 148 -5.11 2.99 5.85
N ILE A 149 -4.58 2.19 6.79
CA ILE A 149 -3.17 1.76 6.83
C ILE A 149 -3.05 0.24 6.66
N TYR A 150 -3.84 -0.53 7.42
CA TYR A 150 -3.68 -1.97 7.48
C TYR A 150 -4.46 -2.70 6.39
N MET A 151 -3.86 -3.74 5.82
CA MET A 151 -4.44 -4.51 4.71
C MET A 151 -4.08 -6.02 4.84
N PRO A 152 -5.06 -6.91 5.06
CA PRO A 152 -6.48 -6.62 5.27
C PRO A 152 -6.68 -6.05 6.67
N TYR A 153 -7.63 -5.13 6.79
CA TYR A 153 -8.09 -4.62 8.07
C TYR A 153 -9.38 -5.33 8.46
N TYR A 154 -9.42 -5.81 9.71
CA TYR A 154 -10.58 -6.42 10.34
C TYR A 154 -10.90 -5.62 11.60
N SER A 155 -11.99 -4.87 11.57
CA SER A 155 -12.49 -4.12 12.71
C SER A 155 -12.97 -5.06 13.81
N LYS A 156 -12.62 -4.75 15.07
CA LYS A 156 -13.25 -5.40 16.24
C LYS A 156 -14.57 -4.74 16.66
N ILE A 157 -14.83 -3.54 16.13
CA ILE A 157 -16.06 -2.80 16.38
C ILE A 157 -17.11 -3.25 15.37
N ASN A 158 -18.30 -3.56 15.87
CA ASN A 158 -19.46 -3.85 15.03
C ASN A 158 -20.07 -2.54 14.49
N SER A 159 -19.39 -1.92 13.52
CA SER A 159 -19.91 -0.75 12.80
C SER A 159 -20.83 -1.20 11.66
N PRO A 160 -22.01 -0.58 11.48
CA PRO A 160 -22.83 -0.82 10.31
C PRO A 160 -22.26 -0.18 9.03
N HIS A 161 -21.26 0.71 9.15
CA HIS A 161 -20.71 1.50 8.05
C HIS A 161 -19.34 0.99 7.61
N ASN A 162 -19.16 0.92 6.29
CA ASN A 162 -17.87 0.91 5.63
C ASN A 162 -17.52 2.34 5.18
N TYR A 163 -16.23 2.68 5.16
CA TYR A 163 -15.78 4.02 4.73
C TYR A 163 -15.10 4.02 3.35
N MET A 164 -14.74 2.84 2.85
CA MET A 164 -14.12 2.63 1.54
C MET A 164 -14.53 1.28 0.92
N VAL A 165 -14.51 1.20 -0.41
CA VAL A 165 -14.62 -0.05 -1.16
C VAL A 165 -13.23 -0.64 -1.35
N GLY A 166 -12.94 -1.71 -0.62
CA GLY A 166 -11.62 -2.34 -0.64
C GLY A 166 -10.54 -1.48 0.02
N THR A 167 -9.31 -1.98 0.04
CA THR A 167 -8.13 -1.28 0.58
C THR A 167 -7.15 -1.04 -0.56
N THR A 168 -6.34 0.03 -0.45
CA THR A 168 -5.28 0.32 -1.43
C THR A 168 -3.93 0.26 -0.74
N SER A 169 -2.92 -0.27 -1.42
CA SER A 169 -1.52 -0.25 -0.96
C SER A 169 -0.85 1.09 -1.31
N THR A 170 -1.61 2.18 -1.34
CA THR A 170 -1.06 3.45 -1.81
C THR A 170 -0.11 4.05 -0.78
N GLY A 171 1.16 4.19 -1.17
CA GLY A 171 2.19 4.77 -0.32
C GLY A 171 2.79 3.79 0.69
N THR A 172 2.37 2.52 0.67
CA THR A 172 3.07 1.46 1.41
C THR A 172 4.36 1.14 0.68
N ALA A 173 5.45 0.97 1.43
CA ALA A 173 6.75 0.66 0.84
C ALA A 173 7.66 -0.07 1.81
N ALA A 174 8.64 -0.79 1.25
CA ALA A 174 9.76 -1.36 1.98
C ALA A 174 11.09 -0.80 1.46
N GLY A 175 12.08 -0.70 2.34
CA GLY A 175 13.43 -0.24 2.03
C GLY A 175 14.44 -0.86 3.00
N GLU A 176 15.73 -0.69 2.73
CA GLU A 176 16.78 -1.17 3.64
C GLU A 176 16.85 -0.30 4.90
N THR A 177 16.37 0.93 4.78
CA THR A 177 16.19 1.87 5.89
C THR A 177 14.76 2.43 5.90
N CYS A 178 14.31 2.93 7.06
CA CYS A 178 13.02 3.62 7.17
C CYS A 178 12.95 4.85 6.24
N GLN A 179 14.07 5.55 6.02
CA GLN A 179 14.12 6.70 5.14
C GLN A 179 13.91 6.30 3.67
N GLU A 180 14.52 5.20 3.21
CA GLU A 180 14.30 4.69 1.86
C GLU A 180 12.85 4.25 1.64
N ALA A 181 12.25 3.54 2.61
CA ALA A 181 10.85 3.15 2.54
C ALA A 181 9.94 4.39 2.45
N LEU A 182 10.19 5.41 3.27
CA LEU A 182 9.42 6.65 3.26
C LEU A 182 9.51 7.40 1.92
N VAL A 183 10.72 7.52 1.37
CA VAL A 183 10.93 8.15 0.06
C VAL A 183 10.21 7.35 -1.04
N SER A 184 10.30 6.02 -1.02
CA SER A 184 9.64 5.16 -2.00
C SER A 184 8.11 5.30 -1.91
N GLY A 185 7.54 5.23 -0.71
CA GLY A 185 6.09 5.39 -0.50
C GLY A 185 5.59 6.77 -0.94
N PHE A 186 6.34 7.84 -0.65
CA PHE A 186 6.01 9.18 -1.13
C PHE A 186 6.04 9.28 -2.66
N LEU A 187 7.08 8.74 -3.30
CA LEU A 187 7.18 8.74 -4.76
C LEU A 187 6.04 7.93 -5.41
N GLU A 188 5.61 6.85 -4.79
CA GLU A 188 4.46 6.05 -5.24
C GLU A 188 3.14 6.83 -5.11
N CYS A 189 2.96 7.61 -4.05
CA CYS A 189 1.83 8.55 -3.92
C CYS A 189 1.86 9.61 -5.03
N ALA A 190 3.04 10.20 -5.31
CA ALA A 190 3.20 11.18 -6.38
C ALA A 190 2.92 10.57 -7.76
N GLU A 191 3.37 9.34 -8.00
CA GLU A 191 3.07 8.58 -9.23
C GLU A 191 1.57 8.37 -9.39
N ARG A 192 0.88 7.86 -8.37
CA ARG A 192 -0.57 7.62 -8.43
C ARG A 192 -1.36 8.90 -8.61
N HIS A 193 -0.95 9.98 -7.95
CA HIS A 193 -1.59 11.29 -8.13
C HIS A 193 -1.42 11.80 -9.57
N ALA A 194 -0.20 11.74 -10.13
CA ALA A 194 0.04 12.11 -11.51
C ALA A 194 -0.74 11.25 -12.51
N PHE A 195 -0.81 9.94 -12.25
CA PHE A 195 -1.59 9.01 -13.06
C PHE A 195 -3.09 9.30 -12.99
N ALA A 196 -3.65 9.55 -11.81
CA ALA A 196 -5.06 9.89 -11.63
C ALA A 196 -5.41 11.21 -12.35
N LEU A 197 -4.58 12.24 -12.22
CA LEU A 197 -4.76 13.49 -12.96
C LEU A 197 -4.74 13.26 -14.47
N PHE A 198 -3.76 12.51 -14.97
CA PHE A 198 -3.71 12.16 -16.38
C PHE A 198 -4.97 11.39 -16.81
N TRP A 199 -5.36 10.33 -16.09
CA TRP A 199 -6.45 9.43 -16.44
C TRP A 199 -7.82 10.10 -16.43
N TYR A 200 -8.13 10.88 -15.40
CA TYR A 200 -9.43 11.54 -15.27
C TYR A 200 -9.56 12.82 -16.09
N HIS A 201 -8.46 13.38 -16.59
CA HIS A 201 -8.45 14.61 -17.40
C HIS A 201 -7.94 14.42 -18.83
N GLN A 202 -7.95 13.19 -19.38
CA GLN A 202 -7.47 12.93 -20.74
C GLN A 202 -8.16 13.79 -21.80
N ASP A 203 -9.43 14.13 -21.59
CA ASP A 203 -10.21 14.98 -22.51
C ASP A 203 -10.05 16.49 -22.26
N ALA A 204 -9.47 16.89 -21.13
CA ALA A 204 -9.42 18.28 -20.67
C ALA A 204 -8.03 18.90 -20.73
N LEU A 205 -6.95 18.10 -20.71
CA LEU A 205 -5.57 18.58 -20.65
C LEU A 205 -4.72 18.03 -21.80
N PRO A 206 -3.93 18.87 -22.50
CA PRO A 206 -2.95 18.38 -23.46
C PRO A 206 -1.84 17.65 -22.72
N TYR A 207 -1.66 16.36 -23.02
CA TYR A 207 -0.57 15.55 -22.46
C TYR A 207 0.48 15.22 -23.51
N ARG A 208 1.73 15.08 -23.06
CA ARG A 208 2.84 14.67 -23.93
C ARG A 208 2.70 13.19 -24.24
N SER A 209 2.60 12.86 -25.52
CA SER A 209 2.75 11.48 -25.99
C SER A 209 4.22 11.20 -26.26
N TYR A 210 4.72 10.08 -25.71
CA TYR A 210 6.08 9.62 -25.95
C TYR A 210 6.05 8.38 -26.82
N THR A 211 6.91 8.33 -27.83
CA THR A 211 7.07 7.12 -28.63
C THR A 211 7.74 6.03 -27.80
N SER A 212 7.37 4.77 -28.04
CA SER A 212 8.02 3.60 -27.41
C SER A 212 9.54 3.61 -27.61
N ARG A 213 10.02 4.08 -28.77
CA ARG A 213 11.44 4.27 -29.06
C ARG A 213 12.11 5.25 -28.10
N LEU A 214 11.48 6.41 -27.84
CA LEU A 214 12.04 7.44 -26.97
C LEU A 214 12.13 6.93 -25.52
N ILE A 215 11.07 6.27 -25.03
CA ILE A 215 11.03 5.70 -23.67
C ILE A 215 12.20 4.72 -23.48
N LEU A 216 12.35 3.76 -24.40
CA LEU A 216 13.41 2.76 -24.33
C LEU A 216 14.81 3.40 -24.38
N GLN A 217 15.03 4.36 -25.29
CA GLN A 217 16.33 5.04 -25.41
C GLN A 217 16.73 5.83 -24.16
N HIS A 218 15.77 6.44 -23.47
CA HIS A 218 16.04 7.21 -22.25
C HIS A 218 16.29 6.27 -21.05
N TYR A 219 15.48 5.22 -20.91
CA TYR A 219 15.60 4.28 -19.78
C TYR A 219 16.94 3.50 -19.78
N TYR A 220 17.43 3.09 -20.96
CA TYR A 220 18.72 2.40 -21.05
C TYR A 220 19.92 3.27 -20.63
N LYS A 221 19.81 4.60 -20.75
CA LYS A 221 20.90 5.54 -20.41
C LYS A 221 20.97 5.85 -18.93
N ASN A 222 19.87 5.71 -18.19
CA ASN A 222 19.79 5.99 -16.75
C ASN A 222 20.03 4.73 -15.88
N LYS A 223 20.79 3.76 -16.40
CA LYS A 223 21.32 2.64 -15.60
C LYS A 223 22.50 3.14 -14.75
N THR A 224 22.21 3.90 -13.70
CA THR A 224 23.18 4.30 -12.68
C THR A 224 22.63 3.96 -11.32
#